data_AF-A0A6M0CY97-F1
#
_entry.id   AF-A0A6M0CY97-F1
#
_cell.length_a   1.000
_cell.length_b   1.000
_cell.length_c   1.000
_cell.angle_alpha   90.00
_cell.angle_beta   90.00
_cell.angle_gamma   90.00
#
_symmetry.space_group_name_H-M   'P 1'
#
loop_
_entity.id
_entity.type
_entity.pdbx_description
1 polymer ?
#
loop_
_entity_poly.entity_id
_entity_poly.type
_entity_poly.pdbx_seq_one_letter_code
_entity_poly.pdbx_strand_id
1 'polypeptide(L)'
;MDKTRFRKLGWGLAVALIAGVGLYAVQAPAEPPQYLTATVQRSDIENAVLATGLLEGIRQVDVGAQVSGQLKSLKVKLGDKVSKGQWLAEIDPVVLQNTLR
;
A
#
# COMPACT_ATOMS: atom_id res chain seq x y z
N MET A 1 39.21 38.39 -76.28
CA MET A 1 39.00 38.55 -74.83
C MET A 1 38.42 37.27 -74.26
N ASP A 2 39.16 36.63 -73.35
CA ASP A 2 39.04 35.21 -73.04
C ASP A 2 37.78 34.87 -72.21
N LYS A 3 36.74 34.36 -72.88
CA LYS A 3 35.46 33.90 -72.29
C LYS A 3 35.67 32.83 -71.19
N THR A 4 36.82 32.17 -71.17
CA THR A 4 37.24 31.18 -70.17
C THR A 4 37.63 31.80 -68.83
N ARG A 5 38.16 33.04 -68.78
CA ARG A 5 38.50 33.71 -67.51
C ARG A 5 37.27 34.17 -66.74
N PHE A 6 36.23 34.65 -67.42
CA PHE A 6 34.96 35.01 -66.80
C PHE A 6 34.21 33.80 -66.22
N ARG A 7 34.26 32.63 -66.89
CA ARG A 7 33.67 31.39 -66.37
C ARG A 7 34.41 30.88 -65.13
N LYS A 8 35.75 30.98 -65.11
CA LYS A 8 36.56 30.63 -63.93
C LYS A 8 36.28 31.56 -62.74
N LEU A 9 36.09 32.86 -62.98
CA LEU A 9 35.75 33.83 -61.95
C LEU A 9 34.34 33.58 -61.36
N GLY A 10 33.36 33.30 -62.21
CA GLY A 10 32.01 32.93 -61.77
C GLY A 10 31.98 31.63 -60.95
N TRP A 11 32.81 30.65 -61.32
CA TRP A 11 32.91 29.40 -60.57
C TRP A 11 33.62 29.59 -59.22
N GLY A 12 34.66 30.43 -59.17
CA GLY A 12 35.32 30.81 -57.91
C GLY A 12 34.37 31.52 -56.93
N LEU A 13 33.53 32.43 -57.43
CA LEU A 13 32.54 33.13 -56.60
C LEU A 13 31.46 32.17 -56.07
N ALA A 14 31.00 31.22 -56.90
CA ALA A 14 30.03 30.21 -56.49
C ALA A 14 30.60 29.28 -55.40
N VAL A 15 31.86 28.84 -55.55
CA VAL A 15 32.54 28.02 -54.53
C VAL A 15 32.71 28.81 -53.22
N ALA A 16 33.07 30.10 -53.29
CA ALA A 16 33.20 30.94 -52.11
C ALA A 16 31.86 31.14 -51.37
N LEU A 17 30.76 31.32 -52.11
CA LEU A 17 29.42 31.40 -51.54
C LEU A 17 28.99 30.08 -50.87
N ILE A 18 29.23 28.95 -51.54
CA ILE A 18 28.91 27.62 -50.99
C ILE A 18 29.74 27.34 -49.73
N ALA A 19 31.04 27.68 -49.75
CA ALA A 19 31.91 27.55 -48.60
C ALA A 19 31.47 28.47 -47.44
N GLY A 20 31.05 29.70 -47.74
CA GLY A 20 30.54 30.65 -46.74
C GLY A 20 29.26 30.16 -46.07
N VAL A 21 28.29 29.65 -46.85
CA VAL A 21 27.04 29.08 -46.31
C VAL A 21 27.32 27.81 -45.51
N GLY A 22 28.21 26.94 -45.99
CA GLY A 22 28.61 25.73 -45.27
C GLY A 22 29.27 26.04 -43.93
N LEU A 23 30.19 27.01 -43.88
CA LEU A 23 30.84 27.44 -42.64
C LEU A 23 29.88 28.13 -41.67
N TYR A 24 28.88 28.86 -42.16
CA TYR A 24 27.86 29.48 -41.33
C TYR A 24 26.91 28.43 -40.72
N ALA A 25 26.50 27.42 -41.50
CA ALA A 25 25.61 26.36 -41.03
C ALA A 25 26.28 25.44 -39.98
N VAL A 26 27.58 25.20 -40.08
CA VAL A 26 28.32 24.38 -39.08
C VAL A 26 28.61 25.16 -37.80
N GLN A 27 28.70 26.49 -37.86
CA GLN A 27 28.83 27.36 -36.69
C GLN A 27 27.49 27.72 -36.05
N ALA A 28 26.36 27.29 -36.63
CA ALA A 28 25.05 27.50 -36.04
C ALA A 28 24.98 26.77 -34.69
N PRO A 29 24.60 27.45 -33.60
CA PRO A 29 24.45 26.82 -32.30
C PRO A 29 23.43 25.68 -32.39
N ALA A 30 23.81 24.49 -31.91
CA ALA A 30 22.87 23.38 -31.78
C ALA A 30 21.75 23.75 -30.82
N GLU A 31 20.50 23.38 -31.15
CA GLU A 31 19.38 23.61 -30.26
C GLU A 31 19.62 22.89 -28.92
N PRO A 32 19.37 23.58 -27.79
CA PRO A 32 19.57 22.96 -26.50
C PRO A 32 18.61 21.77 -26.32
N PRO A 33 19.07 20.68 -25.69
CA PRO A 33 18.23 19.52 -25.44
C PRO A 33 17.03 19.92 -24.55
N GLN A 34 15.83 19.50 -24.95
CA GLN A 34 14.62 19.72 -24.18
C GLN A 34 14.47 18.61 -23.13
N TYR A 35 14.26 19.00 -21.87
CA TYR A 35 14.06 18.07 -20.76
C TYR A 35 12.65 18.14 -20.21
N LEU A 36 12.06 16.98 -19.95
CA LEU A 36 10.83 16.90 -19.17
C LEU A 36 11.18 17.04 -17.69
N THR A 37 10.61 18.05 -17.03
CA THR A 37 10.85 18.33 -15.61
C THR A 37 9.52 18.47 -14.87
N ALA A 38 9.57 18.26 -13.55
CA ALA A 38 8.44 18.47 -12.66
C ALA A 38 8.93 19.18 -11.39
N THR A 39 8.04 19.93 -10.74
CA THR A 39 8.34 20.63 -9.48
C THR A 39 8.37 19.63 -8.33
N VAL A 40 9.43 19.66 -7.52
CA VAL A 40 9.56 18.81 -6.32
C VAL A 40 8.59 19.31 -5.25
N GLN A 41 7.84 18.38 -4.66
CA GLN A 41 6.93 18.64 -3.55
C GLN A 41 7.27 17.71 -2.38
N ARG A 42 7.15 18.22 -1.15
CA ARG A 42 7.26 17.40 0.06
C ARG A 42 5.88 16.88 0.42
N SER A 43 5.81 15.57 0.65
CA SER A 43 4.63 14.89 1.15
C SER A 43 5.10 13.75 2.05
N ASP A 44 4.21 13.33 2.93
CA ASP A 44 4.43 12.14 3.75
C ASP A 44 4.34 10.89 2.87
N ILE A 45 5.16 9.89 3.19
CA ILE A 45 5.16 8.57 2.57
C ILE A 45 4.95 7.56 3.70
N GLU A 46 3.92 6.75 3.57
CA GLU A 46 3.60 5.71 4.55
C GLU A 46 3.91 4.33 3.99
N ASN A 47 4.54 3.49 4.82
CA ASN A 47 4.78 2.09 4.54
C ASN A 47 3.93 1.25 5.50
N ALA A 48 2.89 0.61 4.97
CA ALA A 48 2.05 -0.29 5.74
C ALA A 48 2.38 -1.75 5.43
N VAL A 49 2.30 -2.62 6.43
CA VAL A 49 2.38 -4.07 6.27
C VAL A 49 1.00 -4.65 6.56
N LEU A 50 0.51 -5.50 5.66
CA LEU A 50 -0.74 -6.22 5.87
C LEU A 50 -0.49 -7.40 6.81
N ALA A 51 -1.28 -7.46 7.89
CA ALA A 51 -1.25 -8.57 8.84
C ALA A 51 -2.68 -9.04 9.13
N THR A 52 -2.83 -10.36 9.24
CA THR A 52 -4.08 -11.00 9.67
C THR A 52 -3.94 -11.43 11.12
N GLY A 53 -4.95 -11.17 11.95
CA GLY A 53 -5.01 -11.61 13.35
C GLY A 53 -6.40 -12.11 13.72
N LEU A 54 -6.46 -13.04 14.67
CA LEU A 54 -7.72 -13.47 15.30
C LEU A 54 -8.03 -12.57 16.50
N LEU A 55 -9.30 -12.22 16.68
CA LEU A 55 -9.77 -11.47 17.84
C LEU A 55 -10.43 -12.42 18.84
N GLU A 56 -10.04 -12.29 20.11
CA GLU A 56 -10.59 -13.07 21.23
C GLU A 56 -11.00 -12.14 22.38
N GLY A 57 -11.85 -12.65 23.28
CA GLY A 57 -12.25 -11.89 24.47
C GLY A 57 -11.07 -11.68 25.41
N ILE A 58 -10.93 -10.47 25.98
CA ILE A 58 -9.86 -10.16 26.96
C ILE A 58 -9.88 -11.14 28.15
N ARG A 59 -11.06 -11.64 28.51
CA ARG A 59 -11.26 -12.68 29.52
C ARG A 59 -12.31 -13.65 29.02
N GLN A 60 -11.90 -14.88 28.76
CA GLN A 60 -12.78 -16.00 28.44
C GLN A 60 -12.63 -17.04 29.53
N VAL A 61 -13.75 -17.57 30.00
CA VAL A 61 -13.79 -18.62 31.03
C VAL A 61 -14.78 -19.68 30.63
N ASP A 62 -14.34 -20.93 30.64
CA ASP A 62 -15.21 -22.08 30.44
C ASP A 62 -15.79 -22.48 31.79
N VAL A 63 -17.10 -22.28 31.94
CA VAL A 63 -17.81 -22.57 33.20
C VAL A 63 -18.27 -24.02 33.19
N GLY A 64 -17.82 -24.79 34.18
CA GLY A 64 -18.24 -26.17 34.42
C GLY A 64 -18.94 -26.36 35.76
N ALA A 65 -19.41 -27.58 36.00
CA ALA A 65 -19.96 -27.99 37.29
C ALA A 65 -18.87 -28.63 38.16
N GLN A 66 -18.84 -28.32 39.45
CA GLN A 66 -17.89 -28.93 40.39
C GLN A 66 -18.33 -30.34 40.83
N VAL A 67 -19.62 -30.64 40.75
CA VAL A 67 -20.21 -31.91 41.18
C VAL A 67 -20.99 -32.56 40.05
N SER A 68 -21.03 -33.89 40.07
CA SER A 68 -21.83 -34.68 39.13
C SER A 68 -23.28 -34.73 39.59
N GLY A 69 -24.21 -34.56 38.65
CA GLY A 69 -25.66 -34.64 38.90
C GLY A 69 -26.45 -34.28 37.65
N GLN A 70 -27.76 -34.53 37.65
CA GLN A 70 -28.63 -34.17 36.54
C GLN A 70 -28.91 -32.66 36.52
N LEU A 71 -28.90 -32.03 35.34
CA LEU A 71 -29.31 -30.64 35.18
C LEU A 71 -30.81 -30.50 35.45
N LYS A 72 -31.19 -29.75 36.49
CA LYS A 72 -32.58 -29.55 36.89
C LYS A 72 -33.17 -28.27 36.31
N SER A 73 -32.40 -27.19 36.27
CA SER A 73 -32.83 -25.94 35.61
C SER A 73 -31.65 -25.14 35.06
N LEU A 74 -31.90 -24.41 33.97
CA LEU A 74 -30.98 -23.42 33.38
C LEU A 74 -31.66 -22.05 33.41
N LYS A 75 -31.02 -21.07 34.05
CA LYS A 75 -31.62 -19.77 34.39
C LYS A 75 -31.23 -18.63 33.45
N VAL A 76 -30.42 -18.94 32.43
CA VAL A 76 -29.87 -17.95 31.49
C VAL A 76 -30.03 -18.45 30.06
N LYS A 77 -30.09 -17.51 29.11
CA LYS A 77 -30.13 -17.78 27.67
C LYS A 77 -28.86 -17.24 27.01
N LEU A 78 -28.60 -17.73 25.81
CA LEU A 78 -27.48 -17.26 25.00
C LEU A 78 -27.62 -15.76 24.72
N GLY A 79 -26.56 -15.00 25.00
CA GLY A 79 -26.52 -13.54 24.82
C GLY A 79 -26.88 -12.74 26.07
N ASP A 80 -27.35 -13.38 27.15
CA ASP A 80 -27.66 -12.68 28.39
C ASP A 80 -26.39 -12.17 29.07
N LYS A 81 -26.45 -10.94 29.61
CA LYS A 81 -25.39 -10.40 30.47
C LYS A 81 -25.60 -10.92 31.89
N VAL A 82 -24.57 -11.52 32.46
CA VAL A 82 -24.60 -12.09 33.82
C VAL A 82 -23.68 -11.32 34.75
N SER A 83 -24.07 -11.24 36.02
CA SER A 83 -23.28 -10.59 37.07
C SER A 83 -22.59 -11.62 37.98
N LYS A 84 -21.54 -11.19 38.69
CA LYS A 84 -20.85 -12.05 39.66
C LYS A 84 -21.82 -12.54 40.74
N GLY A 85 -21.82 -13.85 40.98
CA GLY A 85 -22.69 -14.50 41.98
C GLY A 85 -24.10 -14.82 41.49
N GLN A 86 -24.43 -14.52 40.22
CA GLN A 86 -25.70 -14.90 39.63
C GLN A 86 -25.80 -16.42 39.43
N TRP A 87 -26.94 -17.00 39.80
CA TRP A 87 -27.24 -18.41 39.56
C TRP A 87 -27.44 -18.67 38.06
N LEU A 88 -26.59 -19.52 37.49
CA LEU A 88 -26.66 -19.89 36.07
C LEU A 88 -27.49 -21.16 35.85
N ALA A 89 -27.29 -22.18 36.70
CA ALA A 89 -27.94 -23.48 36.60
C ALA A 89 -28.15 -24.12 37.98
N GLU A 90 -29.06 -25.09 38.07
CA GLU A 90 -29.28 -25.94 39.24
C GLU A 90 -29.02 -27.40 38.87
N ILE A 91 -28.19 -28.08 39.65
CA ILE A 91 -27.81 -29.49 39.47
C ILE A 91 -28.41 -30.30 40.62
N ASP A 92 -28.97 -31.46 40.30
CA ASP A 92 -29.56 -32.36 41.28
C ASP A 92 -28.51 -32.90 42.28
N PRO A 93 -28.66 -32.62 43.59
CA PRO A 93 -27.69 -33.01 44.61
C PRO A 93 -27.87 -34.43 45.15
N VAL A 94 -28.80 -35.26 44.66
CA VAL A 94 -29.09 -36.60 45.24
C VAL A 94 -27.82 -37.44 45.46
N VAL A 95 -26.88 -37.42 44.51
CA VAL A 95 -25.60 -38.14 44.65
C VAL A 95 -24.78 -37.62 45.83
N LEU A 96 -24.69 -36.30 45.99
CA LEU A 96 -23.92 -35.67 47.07
C LEU A 96 -24.55 -35.87 48.45
N GLN A 97 -25.89 -35.80 48.54
CA GLN A 97 -26.61 -35.98 49.80
C GLN A 97 -26.47 -37.40 50.36
N ASN A 98 -26.38 -38.40 49.48
CA ASN A 98 -26.17 -39.79 49.88
C ASN A 98 -24.77 -40.05 50.45
N THR A 99 -23.75 -39.28 50.04
CA THR A 99 -22.37 -39.43 50.55
C THR A 99 -22.16 -38.77 51.93
N LEU A 100 -23.01 -37.81 52.30
CA LEU A 100 -22.90 -37.06 53.57
C LEU A 100 -23.76 -37.63 54.71
N ARG A 101 -24.54 -38.69 54.44
CA ARG A 101 -25.27 -39.46 55.44
C ARG A 101 -24.45 -40.65 55.91
#